data_AF-A0A661SEW5-F1
#
_entry.id   AF-A0A661SEW5-F1
#
_cell.length_a   1.000
_cell.length_b   1.000
_cell.length_c   1.000
_cell.angle_alpha   90.00
_cell.angle_beta   90.00
_cell.angle_gamma   90.00
#
_symmetry.space_group_name_H-M   'P 1'
#
loop_
_entity.id
_entity.type
_entity.pdbx_description
1 polymer ?
#
loop_
_entity_poly.entity_id
_entity_poly.type
_entity_poly.pdbx_seq_one_letter_code
_entity_poly.pdbx_strand_id
1 'polypeptide(L)' 'MSSTDEQILRASKEIIVKFIEAGRVSPTAFSETFKNVYNTIEETVKGIEKMPEKEIKNKT' A
#
# COMPACT_ATOMS: atom_id res chain seq x y z
N MET A 1 -5.19 12.89 -15.11
CA MET A 1 -4.89 11.77 -14.19
C MET A 1 -5.21 12.26 -12.78
N SER A 2 -5.87 11.46 -11.94
CA SER A 2 -6.30 11.94 -10.62
C SER A 2 -5.06 12.32 -9.80
N SER A 3 -5.05 13.52 -9.21
CA SER A 3 -3.90 14.03 -8.45
C SER A 3 -3.53 13.13 -7.27
N THR A 4 -4.52 12.40 -6.74
CA THR A 4 -4.35 11.49 -5.60
C THR A 4 -3.53 10.25 -5.98
N ASP A 5 -3.79 9.61 -7.13
CA ASP A 5 -3.03 8.42 -7.54
C ASP A 5 -1.55 8.77 -7.80
N GLU A 6 -1.31 9.93 -8.40
CA GLU A 6 0.06 10.43 -8.61
C GLU A 6 0.77 10.73 -7.27
N GLN A 7 0.06 11.31 -6.30
CA GLN A 7 0.59 11.55 -4.96
C GLN A 7 0.92 10.24 -4.22
N ILE A 8 0.06 9.23 -4.32
CA ILE A 8 0.30 7.90 -3.73
C ILE A 8 1.56 7.27 -4.34
N LEU A 9 1.66 7.28 -5.69
CA LEU A 9 2.81 6.71 -6.38
C LEU A 9 4.11 7.45 -6.04
N ARG A 10 4.06 8.79 -5.96
CA ARG A 10 5.20 9.62 -5.58
C ARG A 10 5.69 9.32 -4.17
N ALA A 11 4.79 9.28 -3.19
CA ALA A 11 5.12 8.97 -1.81
C ALA A 11 5.72 7.55 -1.68
N SER A 12 5.12 6.57 -2.36
CA SER A 12 5.61 5.20 -2.40
C SER A 12 7.04 5.11 -2.94
N LYS A 13 7.32 5.85 -4.03
CA LYS A 13 8.65 5.95 -4.64
C LYS A 13 9.67 6.59 -3.69
N GLU A 14 9.31 7.66 -2.99
CA GLU A 14 10.24 8.35 -2.08
C GLU A 14 10.60 7.47 -0.87
N ILE A 15 9.63 6.75 -0.29
CA ILE A 15 9.87 5.83 0.84
C ILE A 15 10.76 4.66 0.42
N ILE A 16 10.46 4.00 -0.71
CA ILE A 16 11.23 2.82 -1.11
C ILE A 16 12.69 3.18 -1.44
N VAL A 17 12.92 4.35 -2.07
CA VAL A 17 14.27 4.86 -2.33
C VAL A 17 15.00 5.10 -1.01
N LYS A 18 14.34 5.73 -0.02
CA LYS A 18 14.94 5.96 1.30
C LYS A 18 15.28 4.64 2.02
N PHE A 19 14.45 3.60 1.91
CA PHE A 19 14.74 2.29 2.49
C PHE A 19 15.95 1.62 1.83
N ILE A 20 16.11 1.75 0.52
CA ILE A 20 17.28 1.24 -0.21
C ILE A 20 18.54 2.02 0.17
N GLU A 21 18.48 3.36 0.18
CA GLU A 21 19.57 4.23 0.60
C GLU A 21 20.04 3.94 2.04
N ALA A 22 19.11 3.63 2.94
CA ALA A 22 19.39 3.26 4.32
C ALA A 22 19.80 1.80 4.51
N GLY A 23 19.89 1.00 3.44
CA GLY A 23 20.23 -0.42 3.51
C GLY A 23 19.18 -1.29 4.21
N ARG A 24 17.93 -0.84 4.28
CA ARG A 24 16.80 -1.57 4.90
C ARG A 24 16.07 -2.49 3.92
N VAL A 25 16.18 -2.22 2.62
CA VAL A 25 15.59 -3.04 1.56
C VAL A 25 16.65 -3.31 0.50
N SER A 26 16.83 -4.58 0.12
CA SER A 26 17.69 -4.96 -1.00
C SER A 26 16.96 -4.78 -2.35
N PRO A 27 17.69 -4.65 -3.46
CA PRO A 27 17.08 -4.64 -4.80
C PRO A 27 16.24 -5.90 -5.09
N THR A 28 16.59 -7.05 -4.52
CA THR A 28 15.83 -8.30 -4.67
C THR A 28 14.48 -8.27 -3.95
N ALA A 29 14.38 -7.59 -2.81
CA ALA A 29 13.15 -7.44 -2.03
C ALA A 29 12.30 -6.24 -2.47
N PHE A 30 12.79 -5.44 -3.44
CA PHE A 30 12.14 -4.20 -3.89
C PHE A 30 10.70 -4.42 -4.34
N SER A 31 10.43 -5.40 -5.21
CA SER A 31 9.12 -5.57 -5.85
C SER A 31 8.01 -5.83 -4.84
N GLU A 32 8.27 -6.70 -3.86
CA GLU A 32 7.34 -7.00 -2.78
C GLU A 32 7.18 -5.80 -1.84
N THR A 33 8.29 -5.23 -1.39
CA THR A 33 8.26 -4.12 -0.42
C THR A 33 7.58 -2.88 -1.01
N PHE A 34 7.79 -2.57 -2.28
CA PHE A 34 7.14 -1.46 -2.96
C PHE A 34 5.62 -1.61 -2.98
N LYS A 35 5.11 -2.82 -3.27
CA LYS A 35 3.67 -3.10 -3.25
C LYS A 35 3.09 -2.91 -1.85
N ASN A 36 3.79 -3.39 -0.82
CA ASN A 36 3.36 -3.22 0.57
C ASN A 36 3.27 -1.74 0.96
N VAL A 37 4.29 -0.94 0.61
CA VAL A 37 4.29 0.51 0.85
C VAL A 37 3.17 1.19 0.09
N TYR A 38 3.01 0.88 -1.20
CA TYR A 38 1.96 1.46 -2.04
C TYR A 38 0.57 1.18 -1.49
N ASN A 39 0.26 -0.08 -1.18
CA ASN A 39 -1.04 -0.48 -0.63
C ASN A 39 -1.31 0.21 0.72
N THR A 40 -0.29 0.29 1.59
CA THR A 40 -0.43 0.96 2.89
C THR A 40 -0.83 2.43 2.72
N ILE A 41 -0.19 3.15 1.79
CA ILE A 41 -0.51 4.56 1.52
C ILE A 41 -1.87 4.68 0.83
N GLU A 42 -2.14 3.82 -0.16
CA GLU A 42 -3.41 3.84 -0.89
C GLU A 42 -4.60 3.61 0.03
N GLU A 43 -4.54 2.61 0.90
CA GLU A 43 -5.57 2.31 1.91
C GLU A 43 -5.77 3.49 2.87
N THR A 44 -4.66 4.14 3.28
CA THR A 44 -4.70 5.30 4.17
C THR A 44 -5.36 6.51 3.49
N VAL A 45 -5.05 6.75 2.22
CA VAL A 45 -5.48 7.95 1.47
C VAL A 45 -6.90 7.80 0.91
N LYS A 46 -7.22 6.64 0.34
CA LYS A 46 -8.53 6.40 -0.27
C LYS A 46 -9.58 5.96 0.75
N GLY A 47 -9.14 5.57 1.95
CA GLY A 47 -10.00 4.99 2.97
C GLY A 47 -10.44 3.59 2.57
N ILE A 48 -10.45 2.67 3.53
CA ILE A 48 -11.04 1.36 3.28
C ILE A 48 -12.56 1.57 3.19
N GLU A 49 -13.16 1.51 1.99
CA GLU A 49 -14.55 1.07 1.88
C GLU A 49 -14.59 -0.39 2.32
N LYS A 50 -14.61 -0.62 3.65
CA LYS A 50 -14.89 -1.94 4.19
C LYS A 50 -16.33 -2.25 3.78
N MET A 51 -16.52 -3.02 2.71
CA MET A 51 -17.77 -3.73 2.52
C MET A 51 -18.02 -4.57 3.79
N PRO A 52 -19.24 -4.55 4.35
CA PRO A 52 -19.51 -5.12 5.66
C PRO A 52 -19.24 -6.63 5.64
N GLU A 53 -18.55 -7.11 6.68
CA GLU A 53 -18.60 -8.50 7.11
C GLU A 53 -20.07 -8.94 7.14
N LYS A 54 -20.51 -9.72 6.16
CA LYS A 54 -21.75 -10.47 6.30
C LYS A 54 -21.50 -11.55 7.34
N GLU A 55 -21.88 -11.25 8.57
CA GLU A 55 -22.43 -12.26 9.47
C GLU A 55 -23.53 -13.01 8.72
N ILE A 56 -23.29 -14.28 8.38
CA ILE A 56 -24.34 -15.30 8.44
C ILE A 56 -23.73 -16.50 9.16
N LYS A 57 -23.70 -16.39 10.49
CA LYS A 57 -23.98 -17.54 11.35
C LYS A 57 -25.41 -18.01 11.03
N ASN A 58 -25.61 -19.33 11.02
CA ASN A 58 -26.88 -20.08 11.04
C ASN A 58 -27.42 -20.60 9.69
N LYS A 59 -26.98 -21.81 9.34
CA LYS A 59 -27.75 -22.95 8.80
C LYS A 59 -26.75 -24.12 8.78
N THR A 60 -26.84 -25.15 9.62
CA THR A 60 -27.95 -26.10 9.80
C THR A 60 -27.72 -26.87 11.10
#